data_AF-A0A1F3CQ99-F1
#
_entry.id   AF-A0A1F3CQ99-F1
#
_cell.length_a   1.000
_cell.length_b   1.000
_cell.length_c   1.000
_cell.angle_alpha   90.00
_cell.angle_beta   90.00
_cell.angle_gamma   90.00
#
_symmetry.space_group_name_H-M   'P 1'
#
loop_
_entity.id
_entity.type
_entity.pdbx_description
1 polymer ?
#
loop_
_entity_poly.entity_id
_entity_poly.type
_entity_poly.pdbx_seq_one_letter_code
_entity_poly.pdbx_strand_id
1 'polypeptide(L)'
;MKKSHSKRGVQYEKSQCSKRGGKHIGGSGKPDCIVEGKKIEVKNWKIPAHIGVVKKAKKSGNKIIVSKSGFSLPAKILAKKYKIKLEKGK
;
A
#
# COMPACT_ATOMS: atom_id res chain seq x y z
N MET A 1 21.77 4.80 2.28
CA MET A 1 21.20 4.54 3.62
C MET A 1 19.88 3.76 3.48
N LYS A 2 19.84 2.49 3.91
CA LYS A 2 18.61 1.67 3.89
C LYS A 2 17.67 2.19 4.98
N LYS A 3 16.49 2.72 4.62
CA LYS A 3 15.45 3.11 5.60
C LYS A 3 15.08 1.86 6.41
N SER A 4 15.47 1.82 7.68
CA SER A 4 14.96 0.81 8.60
C SER A 4 13.45 1.01 8.70
N HIS A 5 12.67 0.08 8.15
CA HIS A 5 11.24 0.03 8.46
C HIS A 5 11.18 -0.16 9.98
N SER A 6 10.56 0.78 10.70
CA SER A 6 10.35 0.60 12.15
C SER A 6 9.61 -0.72 12.37
N LYS A 7 9.93 -1.46 13.44
CA LYS A 7 9.26 -2.74 13.76
C LYS A 7 7.72 -2.62 13.73
N ARG A 8 7.19 -1.44 14.12
CA ARG A 8 5.76 -1.09 14.06
C ARG A 8 5.18 -0.98 12.64
N GLY A 9 5.96 -0.49 11.67
CA GLY A 9 5.57 -0.45 10.26
C GLY A 9 5.36 -1.85 9.69
N VAL A 10 6.36 -2.72 9.91
CA VAL A 10 6.35 -4.11 9.44
C VAL A 10 5.20 -4.91 10.07
N GLN A 11 4.95 -4.74 11.36
CA GLN A 11 3.83 -5.42 12.03
C GLN A 11 2.47 -5.02 11.43
N TYR A 12 2.28 -3.73 11.13
CA TYR A 12 1.05 -3.26 10.50
C TYR A 12 0.89 -3.81 9.07
N GLU A 13 1.97 -3.79 8.28
CA GLU A 13 1.99 -4.39 6.95
C GLU A 13 1.66 -5.89 7.00
N LYS A 14 2.29 -6.65 7.91
CA LYS A 14 1.97 -8.07 8.14
C LYS A 14 0.50 -8.27 8.48
N SER A 15 -0.04 -7.51 9.43
CA SER A 15 -1.45 -7.60 9.82
C SER A 15 -2.40 -7.34 8.65
N GLN A 16 -2.15 -6.28 7.87
CA GLN A 16 -3.01 -5.94 6.72
C GLN A 16 -2.93 -6.99 5.61
N CYS A 17 -1.78 -7.62 5.43
CA CYS A 17 -1.61 -8.72 4.48
C CYS A 17 -2.31 -10.00 4.96
N SER A 18 -2.15 -10.37 6.23
CA SER A 18 -2.83 -11.53 6.83
C SER A 18 -4.34 -11.39 6.81
N LYS A 19 -4.91 -10.20 7.12
CA LYS A 19 -6.35 -9.92 7.02
C LYS A 19 -6.93 -10.17 5.61
N ARG A 20 -6.07 -10.12 4.59
CA ARG A 20 -6.45 -10.32 3.18
C ARG A 20 -6.08 -11.73 2.67
N GLY A 21 -5.64 -12.64 3.56
CA GLY A 21 -5.22 -13.99 3.20
C GLY A 21 -3.86 -14.05 2.48
N GLY A 22 -3.09 -12.96 2.46
CA GLY A 22 -1.78 -12.90 1.81
C GLY A 22 -0.63 -13.05 2.80
N LYS A 23 0.50 -13.60 2.33
CA LYS A 23 1.76 -13.56 3.05
C LYS A 23 2.48 -12.23 2.79
N HIS A 24 3.01 -11.61 3.85
CA HIS A 24 3.87 -10.44 3.73
C HIS A 24 5.16 -10.85 2.99
N ILE A 25 5.48 -10.15 1.90
CA ILE A 25 6.70 -10.36 1.13
C ILE A 25 7.78 -9.38 1.63
N GLY A 26 7.46 -8.09 1.60
CA GLY A 26 8.36 -7.02 2.03
C GLY A 26 9.65 -6.94 1.19
N GLY A 27 10.39 -5.85 1.39
CA GLY A 27 11.69 -5.64 0.75
C GLY A 27 11.69 -4.58 -0.36
N SER A 28 12.89 -4.06 -0.66
CA SER A 28 13.05 -2.96 -1.61
C SER A 28 12.58 -3.37 -3.02
N GLY A 29 11.66 -2.60 -3.59
CA GLY A 29 11.14 -2.81 -4.95
C GLY A 29 10.09 -3.92 -5.07
N LYS A 30 9.75 -4.62 -3.98
CA LYS A 30 8.69 -5.63 -3.94
C LYS A 30 7.41 -5.04 -3.35
N PRO A 31 6.22 -5.56 -3.72
CA PRO A 31 4.98 -5.23 -3.03
C PRO A 31 5.00 -5.74 -1.58
N ASP A 32 4.17 -5.17 -0.72
CA ASP A 32 4.08 -5.59 0.68
C ASP A 32 3.44 -6.99 0.79
N CYS A 33 2.46 -7.29 -0.06
CA CYS A 33 1.93 -8.65 -0.24
C CYS A 33 1.26 -8.87 -1.60
N ILE A 34 1.02 -10.15 -1.91
CA ILE A 34 0.25 -10.60 -3.06
C ILE A 34 -0.92 -11.44 -2.56
N VAL A 35 -2.13 -11.11 -3.04
CA VAL A 35 -3.38 -11.81 -2.73
C VAL A 35 -4.08 -12.07 -4.06
N GLU A 36 -4.37 -13.33 -4.38
CA GLU A 36 -5.05 -13.71 -5.64
C GLU A 36 -4.38 -13.08 -6.89
N GLY A 37 -3.05 -13.04 -6.94
CA GLY A 37 -2.29 -12.41 -8.04
C GLY A 37 -2.30 -10.88 -8.04
N LYS A 38 -2.99 -10.22 -7.11
CA LYS A 38 -3.04 -8.75 -6.97
C LYS A 38 -1.93 -8.30 -6.02
N LYS A 39 -1.04 -7.45 -6.53
CA LYS A 39 0.02 -6.80 -5.74
C LYS A 39 -0.56 -5.66 -4.88
N ILE A 40 -0.27 -5.69 -3.58
CA ILE A 40 -0.80 -4.78 -2.57
C ILE A 40 0.35 -3.95 -1.97
N GLU A 41 0.15 -2.63 -1.91
CA GLU A 41 0.99 -1.71 -1.16
C GLU A 41 0.25 -1.25 0.10
N VAL A 42 0.90 -1.32 1.26
CA VAL A 42 0.38 -0.86 2.53
C VAL A 42 1.15 0.39 2.98
N LYS A 43 0.43 1.36 3.53
CA LYS A 43 0.97 2.62 4.07
C LYS A 43 0.48 2.83 5.49
N ASN A 44 1.37 2.62 6.45
CA ASN A 44 1.14 2.91 7.86
C ASN A 44 1.41 4.40 8.19
N TRP A 45 0.81 5.31 7.44
CA TRP A 45 1.00 6.75 7.64
C TRP A 45 -0.11 7.31 8.53
N LYS A 46 0.25 8.22 9.46
CA LYS A 46 -0.71 9.00 10.27
C LYS A 46 -1.43 10.08 9.46
N ILE A 47 -0.90 10.42 8.30
CA ILE A 47 -1.50 11.35 7.34
C ILE A 47 -2.07 10.61 6.13
N PRO A 48 -3.07 11.17 5.43
CA PRO A 48 -3.59 10.58 4.21
C PRO A 48 -2.49 10.39 3.15
N ALA A 49 -2.55 9.27 2.43
CA ALA A 49 -1.64 9.00 1.33
C ALA A 49 -1.88 9.98 0.18
N HIS A 50 -0.80 10.59 -0.32
CA HIS A 50 -0.83 11.59 -1.38
C HIS A 50 -0.67 10.97 -2.78
N ILE A 51 -0.80 11.80 -3.81
CA ILE A 51 -0.81 11.41 -5.23
C ILE A 51 0.45 10.62 -5.67
N GLY A 52 1.60 10.92 -5.07
CA GLY A 52 2.87 10.24 -5.34
C GLY A 52 2.84 8.74 -5.02
N VAL A 53 2.06 8.34 -4.00
CA VAL A 53 1.87 6.92 -3.65
C VAL A 53 1.16 6.18 -4.79
N VAL A 54 0.15 6.81 -5.40
CA VAL A 54 -0.61 6.23 -6.51
C VAL A 54 0.26 6.15 -7.78
N LYS A 55 1.06 7.19 -8.08
CA LYS A 55 2.02 7.16 -9.20
C LYS A 55 3.03 6.02 -9.04
N LYS A 56 3.58 5.86 -7.84
CA LYS A 56 4.52 4.77 -7.53
C LYS A 56 3.86 3.40 -7.67
N ALA A 57 2.65 3.23 -7.13
CA ALA A 57 1.89 1.99 -7.26
C ALA A 57 1.66 1.62 -8.74
N LYS A 58 1.31 2.61 -9.58
CA LYS A 58 1.19 2.39 -11.03
C LYS A 58 2.50 1.91 -11.66
N LYS A 59 3.64 2.56 -11.34
CA LYS A 59 4.96 2.18 -11.85
C LYS A 59 5.38 0.77 -11.42
N SER A 60 5.05 0.37 -10.19
CA SER A 60 5.36 -0.95 -9.63
C SER A 60 4.35 -2.05 -10.02
N GLY A 61 3.24 -1.67 -10.67
CA GLY A 61 2.17 -2.60 -11.04
C GLY A 61 1.27 -3.02 -9.86
N ASN A 62 1.27 -2.26 -8.76
CA ASN A 62 0.41 -2.51 -7.61
C ASN A 62 -1.05 -2.16 -7.96
N LYS A 63 -1.95 -3.10 -7.70
CA LYS A 63 -3.37 -2.97 -8.03
C LYS A 63 -4.20 -2.46 -6.85
N ILE A 64 -3.70 -2.64 -5.63
CA ILE A 64 -4.38 -2.24 -4.41
C ILE A 64 -3.42 -1.42 -3.54
N ILE A 65 -3.91 -0.31 -2.99
CA ILE A 65 -3.21 0.48 -1.99
C ILE A 65 -4.07 0.53 -0.73
N VAL A 66 -3.47 0.18 0.40
CA VAL A 66 -4.08 0.23 1.72
C VAL A 66 -3.41 1.34 2.52
N SER A 67 -4.19 2.31 3.00
CA SER A 67 -3.67 3.39 3.84
C SER A 67 -4.38 3.42 5.18
N LYS A 68 -3.61 3.50 6.28
CA LYS A 68 -4.16 3.63 7.64
C LYS A 68 -5.05 4.86 7.78
N SER A 69 -4.56 6.01 7.34
CA SER A 69 -5.27 7.30 7.48
C SER A 69 -6.10 7.68 6.25
N GLY A 70 -6.22 6.78 5.27
CA GLY A 70 -6.95 7.04 4.03
C GLY A 70 -6.12 7.80 2.97
N PHE A 71 -6.80 8.51 2.07
CA PHE A 71 -6.21 9.09 0.85
C PHE A 71 -6.68 10.53 0.64
N SER A 72 -5.80 11.37 0.11
CA SER A 72 -6.16 12.71 -0.32
C SER A 72 -7.07 12.69 -1.56
N LEU A 73 -7.82 13.78 -1.79
CA LEU A 73 -8.71 13.89 -2.95
C LEU A 73 -7.95 13.73 -4.29
N PRO A 74 -6.78 14.37 -4.50
CA PRO A 74 -5.99 14.16 -5.71
C PRO A 74 -5.55 12.69 -5.90
N ALA A 75 -5.25 11.98 -4.81
CA ALA A 75 -4.89 10.57 -4.87
C ALA A 75 -6.08 9.69 -5.31
N LYS A 76 -7.29 9.97 -4.80
CA LYS A 76 -8.52 9.27 -5.19
C LYS A 76 -8.84 9.45 -6.68
N ILE A 77 -8.75 10.68 -7.18
CA ILE A 77 -8.98 11.00 -8.59
C ILE A 77 -8.00 10.24 -9.48
N LEU A 78 -6.70 10.30 -9.15
CA LEU A 78 -5.67 9.62 -9.93
C LEU A 78 -5.81 8.10 -9.89
N ALA A 79 -6.17 7.54 -8.74
CA ALA A 79 -6.36 6.09 -8.60
C ALA A 79 -7.52 5.59 -9.46
N LYS A 80 -8.61 6.35 -9.56
CA LYS A 80 -9.73 6.05 -10.47
C LYS A 80 -9.26 6.03 -11.93
N LYS A 81 -8.45 7.02 -12.35
CA LYS A 81 -7.85 7.07 -13.70
C LYS A 81 -6.97 5.85 -13.98
N TYR A 82 -6.22 5.37 -13.00
CA TYR A 82 -5.32 4.21 -13.15
C TYR A 82 -5.95 2.86 -12.85
N LYS A 83 -7.25 2.80 -12.51
CA LYS A 83 -7.96 1.59 -12.07
C LYS A 83 -7.23 0.89 -10.90
N ILE A 84 -6.72 1.69 -9.96
CA ILE A 84 -6.08 1.21 -8.73
C ILE A 84 -7.10 1.28 -7.60
N LYS A 85 -7.28 0.17 -6.88
CA LYS A 85 -8.20 0.08 -5.75
C LYS A 85 -7.57 0.75 -4.52
N LEU A 86 -8.32 1.63 -3.87
CA LEU A 86 -7.92 2.30 -2.63
C LEU A 86 -8.73 1.74 -1.47
N GLU A 87 -8.05 1.32 -0.41
CA GLU A 87 -8.70 0.78 0.79
C GLU A 87 -8.18 1.50 2.04
N LYS A 88 -9.09 1.85 2.95
CA LYS A 88 -8.71 2.34 4.28
C LYS A 88 -8.42 1.13 5.16
N GLY A 89 -7.20 1.05 5.70
CA GLY A 89 -6.84 -0.01 6.64
C GLY A 89 -7.59 0.18 7.95
N LYS A 90 -8.46 -0.77 8.27
CA LYS A 90 -9.07 -0.94 9.60
C LYS A 90 -8.18 -1.87 10.44
#